data_AF-A0A4Q4MGK6-F1
#
_entry.id   AF-A0A4Q4MGK6-F1
#
_cell.length_a   1.000
_cell.length_b   1.000
_cell.length_c   1.000
_cell.angle_alpha   90.00
_cell.angle_beta   90.00
_cell.angle_gamma   90.00
#
_symmetry.space_group_name_H-M   'P 1'
#
loop_
_entity.id
_entity.type
_entity.pdbx_description
1 polymer ?
#
loop_
_entity_poly.entity_id
_entity_poly.type
_entity_poly.pdbx_seq_one_letter_code
_entity_poly.pdbx_strand_id
1 'polypeptide(L)'
;MSFPNNLLSQSTWRQVGLGLTTMIFSLGTLAIVSPTTASKGLGVVPTSPEGYEINEKSMVFLGIRDVAAALTLFWFYSERKTKEMGALTMAWVLVCVADAWVAAWGPNGFDNGVWGLCGAGLAMSFIGAGLFQFQ
;
A
#
# COMPACT_ATOMS: atom_id res chain seq x y z
N MET A 1 -4.31 -1.74 -23.07
CA MET A 1 -2.98 -1.15 -23.30
C MET A 1 -1.95 -2.21 -22.95
N SER A 2 -1.18 -2.71 -23.93
CA SER A 2 -0.11 -3.69 -23.63
C SER A 2 1.05 -2.95 -22.97
N PHE A 3 1.31 -3.27 -21.70
CA PHE A 3 2.56 -2.89 -21.03
C PHE A 3 3.74 -3.45 -21.85
N PRO A 4 4.94 -2.85 -21.82
CA PRO A 4 6.04 -3.31 -22.65
C PRO A 4 6.46 -4.72 -22.21
N ASN A 5 6.08 -5.72 -23.00
CA ASN A 5 6.10 -7.16 -22.71
C ASN A 5 7.48 -7.77 -22.37
N ASN A 6 8.55 -7.00 -22.17
CA ASN A 6 9.92 -7.50 -22.02
C ASN A 6 10.84 -6.69 -21.08
N LEU A 7 10.32 -5.81 -20.21
CA LEU A 7 11.19 -5.04 -19.31
C LEU A 7 11.90 -5.89 -18.26
N LEU A 8 11.22 -6.90 -17.71
CA LEU A 8 11.77 -7.85 -16.72
C LEU A 8 11.19 -9.24 -16.97
N SER A 9 11.92 -10.29 -16.59
CA SER A 9 11.40 -11.66 -16.64
C SER A 9 10.27 -11.89 -15.62
N GLN A 10 9.44 -12.90 -15.86
CA GLN A 10 8.34 -13.28 -14.97
C GLN A 10 8.81 -13.55 -13.52
N SER A 11 9.98 -14.20 -13.37
CA SER A 11 10.56 -14.47 -12.05
C SER A 11 10.91 -13.18 -11.30
N THR A 12 11.48 -12.20 -12.00
CA THR A 12 11.84 -10.90 -11.43
C THR A 12 10.59 -10.12 -11.02
N TRP A 13 9.56 -10.06 -11.87
CA TRP A 13 8.29 -9.44 -11.50
C TRP A 13 7.66 -10.06 -10.27
N ARG A 14 7.72 -11.40 -10.15
CA ARG A 14 7.20 -12.10 -8.97
C ARG A 14 7.97 -11.74 -7.70
N GLN A 15 9.30 -11.57 -7.78
CA GLN A 15 10.11 -11.12 -6.66
C GLN A 15 9.83 -9.65 -6.29
N VAL A 16 9.64 -8.78 -7.28
CA VAL A 16 9.24 -7.38 -7.06
C VAL A 16 7.87 -7.32 -6.38
N GLY A 17 6.90 -8.11 -6.84
CA GLY A 17 5.59 -8.25 -6.19
C GLY A 17 5.67 -8.78 -4.77
N LEU A 18 6.56 -9.75 -4.50
CA LEU A 18 6.83 -10.23 -3.15
C LEU A 18 7.44 -9.13 -2.27
N GLY A 19 8.40 -8.36 -2.80
CA GLY A 19 8.99 -7.22 -2.10
C GLY A 19 7.92 -6.19 -1.73
N LEU A 20 7.04 -5.85 -2.67
CA LEU A 20 5.90 -4.96 -2.40
C LEU A 20 4.98 -5.53 -1.32
N THR A 21 4.68 -6.84 -1.38
CA THR A 21 3.87 -7.53 -0.37
C THR A 21 4.48 -7.42 1.02
N THR A 22 5.79 -7.66 1.15
CA THR A 22 6.51 -7.52 2.43
C THR A 22 6.48 -6.08 2.96
N MET A 23 6.54 -5.09 2.07
CA MET A 23 6.43 -3.68 2.44
C MET A 23 5.04 -3.35 2.99
N ILE A 24 3.96 -3.77 2.30
CA ILE A 24 2.58 -3.59 2.75
C ILE A 24 2.37 -4.26 4.11
N PHE A 25 2.85 -5.49 4.28
CA PHE A 25 2.78 -6.19 5.56
C PHE A 25 3.50 -5.43 6.69
N SER A 26 4.70 -4.92 6.42
CA SER A 26 5.50 -4.20 7.41
C SER A 26 4.86 -2.89 7.82
N LEU A 27 4.32 -2.13 6.85
CA LEU A 27 3.57 -0.90 7.11
C LEU A 27 2.30 -1.16 7.93
N GLY A 28 1.53 -2.18 7.54
CA GLY A 28 0.32 -2.55 8.28
C GLY A 28 0.62 -3.01 9.71
N THR A 29 1.67 -3.80 9.89
CA THR A 29 2.13 -4.23 11.22
C THR A 29 2.60 -3.05 12.06
N LEU A 30 3.34 -2.10 11.46
CA LEU A 30 3.77 -0.88 12.15
C LEU A 30 2.57 -0.04 12.60
N ALA A 31 1.54 0.08 11.77
CA ALA A 31 0.33 0.82 12.12
C ALA A 31 -0.48 0.18 13.26
N ILE A 32 -0.40 -1.15 13.42
CA ILE A 32 -1.01 -1.87 14.55
C ILE A 32 -0.16 -1.74 15.83
N VAL A 33 1.16 -1.95 15.74
CA VAL A 33 2.05 -2.03 16.90
C VAL A 33 2.46 -0.64 17.41
N SER A 34 2.64 0.33 16.52
CA SER A 34 3.01 1.70 16.85
C SER A 34 2.19 2.72 16.04
N PRO A 35 0.88 2.86 16.35
CA PRO A 35 -0.04 3.76 15.65
C PRO A 35 0.48 5.19 15.53
N THR A 36 1.08 5.72 16.60
CA THR A 36 1.59 7.09 16.65
C THR A 36 2.81 7.32 15.76
N THR A 37 3.66 6.30 15.60
CA THR A 37 4.81 6.36 14.68
C THR A 37 4.32 6.29 13.24
N ALA A 38 3.37 5.40 12.95
CA ALA A 38 2.76 5.27 11.63
C ALA A 38 2.05 6.56 11.20
N SER A 39 1.24 7.15 12.08
CA SER A 39 0.51 8.39 11.76
C SER A 39 1.45 9.57 11.52
N LYS A 40 2.53 9.69 12.31
CA LYS A 40 3.59 10.69 12.06
C LYS A 40 4.26 10.49 10.71
N GLY A 41 4.53 9.24 10.31
CA GLY A 41 5.07 8.91 8.99
C GLY A 41 4.15 9.32 7.83
N LEU A 42 2.83 9.33 8.07
CA LEU A 42 1.82 9.80 7.12
C LEU A 42 1.56 11.31 7.19
N GLY A 43 2.23 12.05 8.09
CA GLY A 43 1.98 13.48 8.32
C GLY A 43 0.69 13.77 9.11
N VAL A 44 0.03 12.74 9.65
CA VAL A 44 -1.20 12.83 10.44
C VAL A 44 -0.82 12.95 11.92
N VAL A 45 -0.63 14.18 12.37
CA VAL A 45 -0.31 14.51 13.77
C VAL A 45 -1.53 15.17 14.42
N PRO A 46 -2.22 14.47 15.33
CA PRO A 46 -3.37 15.05 16.02
C PRO A 46 -2.95 16.18 16.97
N THR A 47 -3.77 17.23 17.03
CA THR A 47 -3.54 18.43 17.86
C THR A 47 -4.43 18.50 19.10
N SER A 48 -5.46 17.65 19.18
CA SER A 48 -6.38 17.56 20.32
C SER A 48 -6.35 16.17 20.96
N PRO A 49 -6.67 16.06 22.27
CA PRO A 49 -6.75 14.75 22.96
C PRO A 49 -7.72 13.76 22.30
N GLU A 50 -8.89 14.24 21.87
CA GLU A 50 -9.87 13.43 21.13
C GLU A 50 -9.33 12.96 19.77
N GLY A 51 -8.56 13.83 19.09
CA GLY A 51 -7.90 13.49 17.84
C GLY A 51 -6.85 12.39 17.99
N TYR A 52 -6.18 12.30 19.14
CA TYR A 52 -5.25 11.19 19.44
C TYR A 52 -5.96 9.84 19.49
N GLU A 53 -7.08 9.76 20.20
CA GLU A 53 -7.83 8.50 20.35
C GLU A 53 -8.43 8.03 19.02
N ILE A 54 -8.97 8.97 18.23
CA ILE A 54 -9.49 8.67 16.89
C ILE A 54 -8.36 8.20 15.98
N ASN A 55 -7.25 8.94 15.93
CA ASN A 55 -6.11 8.61 15.09
C ASN A 55 -5.52 7.23 15.44
N GLU A 56 -5.40 6.89 16.72
CA GLU A 56 -4.91 5.58 17.17
C GLU A 56 -5.79 4.44 16.65
N LYS A 57 -7.11 4.54 16.82
CA LYS A 57 -8.06 3.53 16.31
C LYS A 57 -8.05 3.45 14.78
N SER A 58 -8.01 4.60 14.10
CA SER A 58 -7.93 4.70 12.64
C SER A 58 -6.68 4.02 12.09
N MET A 59 -5.52 4.20 12.72
CA MET A 59 -4.28 3.55 12.32
C MET A 59 -4.34 2.03 12.49
N VAL A 60 -4.99 1.52 13.53
CA VAL A 60 -5.20 0.07 13.69
C VAL A 60 -6.10 -0.49 12.59
N PHE A 61 -7.18 0.21 12.23
CA PHE A 61 -8.04 -0.19 11.10
C PHE A 61 -7.31 -0.14 9.75
N LEU A 62 -6.47 0.88 9.55
CA LEU A 62 -5.61 0.97 8.38
C LEU A 62 -4.62 -0.21 8.33
N GLY A 63 -4.00 -0.52 9.47
CA GLY A 63 -3.01 -1.58 9.57
C GLY A 63 -3.56 -2.98 9.34
N ILE A 64 -4.74 -3.31 9.87
CA ILE A 64 -5.35 -4.65 9.65
C ILE A 64 -5.76 -4.85 8.20
N ARG A 65 -6.23 -3.78 7.53
CA ARG A 65 -6.55 -3.78 6.09
C ARG A 65 -5.30 -4.13 5.28
N ASP A 66 -4.19 -3.45 5.55
CA ASP A 66 -2.90 -3.67 4.88
C ASP A 66 -2.35 -5.09 5.14
N VAL A 67 -2.42 -5.58 6.38
CA VAL A 67 -2.02 -6.96 6.73
C VAL A 67 -2.88 -7.99 6.01
N ALA A 68 -4.20 -7.80 5.95
CA ALA A 68 -5.11 -8.72 5.26
C ALA A 68 -4.79 -8.82 3.75
N ALA A 69 -4.52 -7.68 3.11
CA ALA A 69 -4.11 -7.66 1.71
C ALA A 69 -2.74 -8.31 1.50
N ALA A 70 -1.77 -8.03 2.37
CA ALA A 70 -0.46 -8.64 2.29
C ALA A 70 -0.51 -10.17 2.47
N LEU A 71 -1.30 -10.67 3.41
CA LEU A 71 -1.50 -12.12 3.58
C LEU A 71 -2.12 -12.75 2.33
N THR A 72 -3.08 -12.06 1.70
CA THR A 72 -3.68 -12.52 0.43
C THR A 72 -2.66 -12.54 -0.70
N LEU A 73 -1.80 -11.52 -0.81
CA LEU A 73 -0.71 -11.47 -1.79
C LEU A 73 0.34 -12.57 -1.53
N PHE A 74 0.67 -12.86 -0.27
CA PHE A 74 1.54 -13.99 0.10
C PHE A 74 0.95 -15.34 -0.31
N TRP A 75 -0.37 -15.49 -0.15
CA TRP A 75 -1.08 -16.68 -0.62
C TRP A 75 -0.99 -16.82 -2.14
N PHE A 76 -1.24 -15.74 -2.90
CA PHE A 76 -1.10 -15.78 -4.35
C PHE A 76 0.35 -16.06 -4.79
N TYR A 77 1.33 -15.55 -4.07
CA TYR A 77 2.73 -15.86 -4.30
C TYR A 77 3.04 -17.35 -4.11
N SER A 78 2.52 -17.97 -3.04
CA SER A 78 2.75 -19.40 -2.74
C SER A 78 2.09 -20.31 -3.77
N GLU A 79 0.89 -19.98 -4.24
CA GLU A 79 0.18 -20.69 -5.31
C GLU A 79 0.68 -20.35 -6.73
N ARG A 80 1.67 -19.46 -6.87
CA ARG A 80 2.19 -18.94 -8.15
C ARG A 80 1.14 -18.24 -9.02
N LYS A 81 0.07 -17.75 -8.40
CA LYS A 81 -1.04 -16.98 -9.00
C LYS A 81 -0.64 -15.52 -9.27
N THR A 82 0.29 -15.35 -10.21
CA THR A 82 0.94 -14.05 -10.51
C THR A 82 -0.06 -13.02 -11.02
N LYS A 83 -1.08 -13.46 -11.78
CA LYS A 83 -2.12 -12.60 -12.34
C LYS A 83 -3.05 -12.06 -11.26
N GLU A 84 -3.47 -12.90 -10.33
CA GLU A 84 -4.32 -12.55 -9.18
C GLU A 84 -3.58 -11.62 -8.23
N MET A 85 -2.28 -11.85 -8.04
CA MET A 85 -1.39 -10.93 -7.30
C MET A 85 -1.34 -9.55 -7.96
N GLY A 86 -1.22 -9.49 -9.29
CA GLY A 86 -1.30 -8.25 -10.05
C GLY A 86 -2.66 -7.57 -9.94
N ALA A 87 -3.76 -8.32 -10.04
CA ALA A 87 -5.12 -7.79 -9.94
C ALA A 87 -5.40 -7.17 -8.56
N LEU A 88 -5.00 -7.85 -7.48
CA LEU A 88 -5.13 -7.32 -6.12
C LEU A 88 -4.27 -6.08 -5.92
N THR A 89 -3.02 -6.09 -6.42
CA THR A 89 -2.13 -4.92 -6.34
C THR A 89 -2.71 -3.71 -7.09
N MET A 90 -3.30 -3.93 -8.27
CA MET A 90 -3.98 -2.88 -9.03
C MET A 90 -5.23 -2.36 -8.30
N ALA A 91 -6.04 -3.24 -7.71
CA ALA A 91 -7.18 -2.82 -6.88
C ALA A 91 -6.71 -2.01 -5.66
N TRP A 92 -5.56 -2.35 -5.09
CA TRP A 92 -4.96 -1.64 -3.96
C TRP A 92 -4.56 -0.20 -4.27
N VAL A 93 -4.31 0.13 -5.55
CA VAL A 93 -4.06 1.52 -5.96
C VAL A 93 -5.23 2.43 -5.58
N LEU A 94 -6.48 1.93 -5.61
CA LEU A 94 -7.65 2.71 -5.16
C LEU A 94 -7.55 3.07 -3.68
N VAL A 95 -7.00 2.17 -2.86
CA VAL A 95 -6.74 2.41 -1.44
C VAL A 95 -5.67 3.50 -1.28
N CYS A 96 -4.57 3.43 -2.04
CA CYS A 96 -3.55 4.48 -2.02
C CYS A 96 -4.10 5.85 -2.45
N VAL A 97 -4.97 5.89 -3.46
CA VAL A 97 -5.63 7.12 -3.91
C VAL A 97 -6.58 7.66 -2.85
N ALA A 98 -7.38 6.79 -2.22
CA ALA A 98 -8.27 7.20 -1.14
C ALA A 98 -7.49 7.74 0.07
N ASP A 99 -6.41 7.06 0.47
CA ASP A 99 -5.56 7.48 1.59
C ASP A 99 -4.87 8.82 1.28
N ALA A 100 -4.34 9.00 0.06
CA ALA A 100 -3.75 10.27 -0.39
C ALA A 100 -4.80 11.39 -0.42
N TRP A 101 -6.02 11.06 -0.86
CA TRP A 101 -7.11 12.03 -0.91
C TRP A 101 -7.48 12.47 0.51
N VAL A 102 -7.79 11.53 1.41
CA VAL A 102 -8.11 11.84 2.81
C VAL A 102 -7.00 12.65 3.48
N ALA A 103 -5.73 12.30 3.24
CA ALA A 103 -4.60 13.05 3.76
C ALA A 103 -4.53 14.50 3.22
N ALA A 104 -4.83 14.70 1.93
CA ALA A 104 -4.79 16.01 1.29
C ALA A 104 -5.93 16.96 1.72
N TRP A 105 -7.07 16.46 2.23
CA TRP A 105 -8.08 17.29 2.90
C TRP A 105 -7.68 17.71 4.32
N GLY A 106 -6.57 17.20 4.85
CA GLY A 106 -6.09 17.51 6.20
C GLY A 106 -5.59 18.96 6.34
N PRO A 107 -5.48 19.47 7.59
CA PRO A 107 -5.06 20.84 7.87
C PRO A 107 -3.63 21.18 7.41
N ASN A 108 -2.80 20.17 7.13
CA ASN A 108 -1.43 20.34 6.63
C ASN A 108 -1.32 20.36 5.08
N GLY A 109 -2.43 20.16 4.35
CA GLY A 109 -2.44 20.22 2.88
C GLY A 109 -1.56 19.17 2.18
N PHE A 110 -0.99 19.54 1.03
CA PHE A 110 -0.13 18.69 0.19
C PHE A 110 1.29 18.55 0.80
N ASP A 111 1.39 17.78 1.88
CA ASP A 111 2.65 17.54 2.59
C ASP A 111 3.46 16.36 2.00
N ASN A 112 4.67 16.12 2.51
CA ASN A 112 5.56 15.00 2.16
C ASN A 112 4.86 13.63 2.28
N GLY A 113 3.92 13.47 3.21
CA GLY A 113 3.11 12.26 3.35
C GLY A 113 2.23 11.97 2.13
N VAL A 114 1.60 13.00 1.56
CA VAL A 114 0.77 12.90 0.34
C VAL A 114 1.63 12.55 -0.87
N TRP A 115 2.82 13.14 -0.99
CA TRP A 115 3.79 12.78 -2.02
C TRP A 115 4.26 11.32 -1.92
N GLY A 116 4.52 10.84 -0.70
CA GLY A 116 4.86 9.44 -0.43
C GLY A 116 3.75 8.48 -0.86
N LEU A 117 2.50 8.81 -0.55
CA LEU A 117 1.32 8.01 -0.94
C LEU A 117 1.10 7.99 -2.46
N CYS A 118 1.25 9.13 -3.14
CA CYS A 118 1.21 9.20 -4.59
C CYS A 118 2.33 8.38 -5.25
N GLY A 119 3.55 8.49 -4.72
CA GLY A 119 4.70 7.69 -5.18
C GLY A 119 4.46 6.20 -5.01
N ALA A 120 3.93 5.79 -3.86
CA ALA A 120 3.54 4.40 -3.59
C ALA A 120 2.45 3.93 -4.57
N GLY A 121 1.41 4.72 -4.80
CA GLY A 121 0.34 4.38 -5.76
C GLY A 121 0.86 4.18 -7.19
N LEU A 122 1.78 5.03 -7.65
CA LEU A 122 2.42 4.90 -8.96
C LEU A 122 3.29 3.64 -9.05
N ALA A 123 4.09 3.36 -8.01
CA ALA A 123 4.89 2.14 -7.95
C ALA A 123 4.02 0.89 -7.94
N MET A 124 2.95 0.87 -7.15
CA MET A 124 1.98 -0.25 -7.12
C MET A 124 1.28 -0.43 -8.46
N SER A 125 0.90 0.66 -9.13
CA SER A 125 0.28 0.61 -10.46
C SER A 125 1.24 -0.01 -11.49
N PHE A 126 2.51 0.39 -11.46
CA PHE A 126 3.53 -0.15 -12.35
C PHE A 126 3.80 -1.64 -12.08
N ILE A 127 3.92 -2.03 -10.81
CA ILE A 127 4.15 -3.42 -10.40
C ILE A 127 2.93 -4.30 -10.70
N GLY A 128 1.72 -3.82 -10.40
CA GLY A 128 0.48 -4.51 -10.67
C GLY A 128 0.27 -4.77 -12.16
N ALA A 129 0.50 -3.76 -13.02
CA ALA A 129 0.47 -3.92 -14.46
C ALA A 129 1.55 -4.90 -14.96
N GLY A 130 2.75 -4.84 -14.38
CA GLY A 130 3.86 -5.75 -14.68
C GLY A 130 3.61 -7.20 -14.26
N LEU A 131 2.81 -7.43 -13.22
CA LEU A 131 2.38 -8.77 -12.79
C LEU A 131 1.22 -9.30 -13.64
N PHE A 132 0.31 -8.43 -14.07
CA PHE A 132 -0.88 -8.79 -14.84
C PHE A 132 -0.57 -9.23 -16.29
N GLN A 133 0.61 -8.86 -16.82
CA GLN A 133 0.99 -9.16 -18.19
C GLN A 133 1.38 -10.64 -18.45
N PHE A 134 1.71 -11.41 -17.41
CA PHE A 134 2.13 -12.81 -17.58
C PHE A 134 0.94 -13.77 -17.44
N GLN A 135 0.74 -14.59 -18.48
CA GLN A 135 -0.30 -15.62 -18.59
C GLN A 135 0.27 -17.01 -18.38
#